data_AF-A0A6V8PC80-F1
#
_entry.id   AF-A0A6V8PC80-F1
#
_cell.length_a   1.000
_cell.length_b   1.000
_cell.length_c   1.000
_cell.angle_alpha   90.00
_cell.angle_beta   90.00
_cell.angle_gamma   90.00
#
_symmetry.space_group_name_H-M   'P 1'
#
loop_
_entity.id
_entity.type
_entity.pdbx_description
1 polymer ?
#
loop_
_entity_poly.entity_id
_entity_poly.type
_entity_poly.pdbx_seq_one_letter_code
_entity_poly.pdbx_strand_id
1 'polypeptide(L)'
;MGKLIVKLSDELHEELRKTAVANRRSFKDIVTALIVSYLSHPTHGGSRRKVEETVFCGSWEDERTAEEIVADIRAERRWFQERRI
;
A
#
# COMPACT_ATOMS: atom_id res chain seq x y z
N MET A 1 5.68 -7.05 27.09
CA MET A 1 6.61 -6.90 25.95
C MET A 1 7.17 -8.28 25.59
N GLY A 2 6.91 -8.77 24.38
CA GLY A 2 7.47 -10.04 23.91
C GLY A 2 8.98 -9.91 23.65
N LYS A 3 9.74 -10.97 23.93
CA LYS A 3 11.14 -11.08 23.52
C LYS A 3 11.19 -11.83 22.20
N LEU A 4 11.81 -11.26 21.18
CA LEU A 4 12.07 -11.91 19.91
C LEU A 4 13.53 -12.35 19.85
N ILE A 5 13.77 -13.65 19.69
CA ILE A 5 15.10 -14.22 19.48
C ILE A 5 15.21 -14.56 17.99
N VAL A 6 16.14 -13.91 17.29
CA VAL A 6 16.35 -14.09 15.86
C VAL A 6 17.78 -14.57 15.63
N LYS A 7 17.93 -15.59 14.78
CA LYS A 7 19.25 -15.98 14.27
C LYS A 7 19.57 -15.12 13.05
N LEU A 8 20.65 -14.35 13.11
CA LEU A 8 21.16 -13.53 12.01
C LEU A 8 22.41 -14.19 11.43
N SER A 9 22.73 -13.89 10.17
CA SER A 9 24.06 -14.23 9.63
C SER A 9 25.13 -13.36 10.29
N ASP A 10 26.34 -13.91 10.40
CA ASP A 10 27.45 -13.21 11.05
C ASP A 10 27.81 -11.91 10.32
N GLU A 11 27.75 -11.91 8.98
CA GLU A 11 27.96 -10.72 8.15
C GLU A 11 26.97 -9.59 8.48
N LEU A 12 25.68 -9.92 8.61
CA LEU A 12 24.63 -8.94 8.89
C LEU A 12 24.72 -8.43 10.33
N HIS A 13 25.13 -9.30 11.26
CA HIS A 13 25.38 -8.91 12.64
C HIS A 13 26.52 -7.88 12.74
N GLU A 14 27.62 -8.08 12.00
CA GLU A 14 28.75 -7.15 11.98
C GLU A 14 28.38 -5.80 11.35
N GLU A 15 27.63 -5.79 10.25
CA GLU A 15 27.16 -4.54 9.64
C GLU A 15 26.23 -3.75 10.58
N LEU A 16 25.32 -4.44 11.27
CA LEU A 16 24.47 -3.82 12.28
C LEU A 16 25.28 -3.27 13.47
N ARG A 17 26.33 -3.98 13.89
CA ARG A 17 27.24 -3.53 14.96
C ARG A 17 28.01 -2.27 14.55
N LYS A 18 28.56 -2.22 13.34
CA LYS A 18 29.21 -1.01 12.79
C LYS A 18 28.24 0.16 12.77
N THR A 19 27.01 -0.07 12.32
CA THR A 19 25.95 0.94 12.28
C THR A 19 25.58 1.43 13.68
N ALA A 20 25.60 0.56 14.70
CA ALA A 20 25.40 0.92 16.11
C ALA A 20 26.47 1.85 16.66
N VAL A 21 27.73 1.52 16.39
CA VAL A 21 28.87 2.36 16.81
C VAL A 21 28.80 3.72 16.11
N ALA A 22 28.53 3.75 14.80
CA ALA A 22 28.44 4.98 14.02
C ALA A 22 27.33 5.91 14.51
N ASN A 23 26.16 5.36 14.87
CA ASN A 23 25.01 6.14 15.32
C ASN A 23 25.00 6.42 16.83
N ARG A 24 25.99 5.91 17.60
CA ARG A 24 26.04 5.98 19.08
C ARG A 24 24.74 5.50 19.74
N ARG A 25 24.09 4.50 19.14
CA ARG A 25 22.82 3.92 19.61
C ARG A 25 23.02 2.48 20.00
N SER A 26 22.16 1.97 20.89
CA SER A 26 22.22 0.55 21.24
C SER A 26 21.81 -0.31 20.05
N PHE A 27 22.37 -1.52 19.99
CA PHE A 27 22.04 -2.49 18.93
C PHE A 27 20.53 -2.76 18.87
N LYS A 28 19.87 -2.85 20.04
CA LYS A 28 18.42 -3.03 20.15
C LYS A 28 17.65 -1.86 19.53
N ASP A 29 18.08 -0.63 19.75
CA ASP A 29 17.38 0.56 19.24
C ASP A 29 17.47 0.64 17.71
N ILE A 30 18.60 0.25 17.14
CA ILE A 30 18.77 0.21 15.67
C ILE A 30 17.89 -0.86 15.06
N VAL A 31 17.91 -2.08 15.60
CA VAL A 31 17.06 -3.16 15.10
C VAL A 31 15.59 -2.79 15.22
N THR A 32 15.19 -2.19 16.34
CA THR A 32 13.81 -1.74 16.54
C THR A 32 13.45 -0.63 15.55
N ALA A 33 14.33 0.35 15.34
CA ALA A 33 14.10 1.43 14.39
C ALA A 33 14.00 0.92 12.94
N LEU A 34 14.82 -0.08 12.56
CA LEU A 34 14.76 -0.71 11.24
C LEU A 34 13.45 -1.47 11.04
N ILE A 35 13.00 -2.23 12.05
CA ILE A 35 11.73 -2.96 11.98
C ILE A 35 10.54 -1.99 11.92
N VAL A 36 10.53 -0.97 12.79
CA VAL A 36 9.48 0.06 12.78
C VAL A 36 9.46 0.80 11.46
N SER A 37 10.63 1.19 10.95
CA SER A 37 10.77 1.79 9.63
C SER A 37 10.16 0.87 8.57
N TYR A 38 10.60 -0.38 8.47
CA TYR A 38 10.07 -1.35 7.51
C TYR A 38 8.55 -1.53 7.59
N LEU A 39 7.99 -1.65 8.80
CA LEU A 39 6.54 -1.80 9.00
C LEU A 39 5.76 -0.51 8.74
N SER A 40 6.39 0.66 8.94
CA SER A 40 5.77 1.96 8.67
C SER A 40 5.74 2.32 7.18
N HIS A 41 6.48 1.61 6.33
CA HIS A 41 6.39 1.76 4.89
C HIS A 41 5.12 1.05 4.37
N PRO A 42 4.13 1.78 3.84
CA PRO A 42 2.86 1.20 3.37
C PRO A 42 3.00 0.28 2.15
N THR A 43 4.22 0.03 1.66
CA THR A 43 4.50 -0.70 0.41
C THR A 43 5.00 -2.13 0.62
N HIS A 44 5.28 -2.57 1.85
CA HIS A 44 5.93 -3.87 2.11
C HIS A 44 5.01 -4.97 2.65
N GLY A 45 3.73 -4.69 2.90
CA GLY A 45 2.76 -5.65 3.42
C GLY A 45 1.54 -5.81 2.51
N GLY A 46 1.69 -6.49 1.37
CA GLY A 46 0.57 -6.93 0.55
C GLY A 46 0.18 -5.98 -0.59
N SER A 47 0.17 -6.54 -1.80
CA SER A 47 -0.32 -5.91 -3.03
C SER A 47 0.52 -4.77 -3.59
N ARG A 48 1.59 -5.17 -4.29
CA ARG A 48 2.06 -4.47 -5.50
C ARG A 48 1.06 -4.65 -6.67
N ARG A 49 -0.24 -4.50 -6.41
CA ARG A 49 -1.25 -4.29 -7.46
C ARG A 49 -1.80 -2.88 -7.28
N LYS A 50 -1.48 -2.05 -8.26
CA LYS A 50 -2.20 -0.83 -8.66
C LYS A 50 -2.50 0.17 -7.54
N VAL A 51 -1.50 0.96 -7.14
CA VAL A 51 -1.77 2.36 -6.76
C VAL A 51 -1.80 3.23 -8.03
N GLU A 52 -2.49 2.72 -9.06
CA GLU A 52 -3.04 3.51 -10.17
C GLU A 52 -4.55 3.67 -9.99
N GLU A 53 -5.15 3.08 -8.94
CA GLU A 53 -6.61 2.92 -8.81
C GLU A 53 -7.35 4.10 -8.17
N THR A 54 -6.67 5.20 -7.83
CA THR A 54 -7.36 6.44 -7.42
C THR A 54 -6.68 7.67 -8.01
N VAL A 55 -6.58 7.73 -9.34
CA VAL A 55 -6.34 9.02 -10.04
C VAL A 55 -7.66 9.82 -10.18
N PHE A 56 -8.77 9.34 -9.61
CA PHE A 56 -10.05 10.04 -9.55
C PHE A 56 -10.13 11.04 -8.38
N CYS A 57 -9.07 11.81 -8.16
CA CYS A 57 -9.08 12.93 -7.22
C CYS A 57 -9.28 14.23 -8.01
N GLY A 58 -10.51 14.49 -8.43
CA GLY A 58 -10.93 15.69 -9.16
C GLY A 58 -12.45 15.83 -9.16
N SER A 59 -12.97 17.01 -9.51
CA SER A 59 -14.40 17.15 -9.79
C SER A 59 -14.69 16.47 -11.13
N TRP A 60 -15.75 15.66 -11.15
CA TRP A 60 -16.32 15.20 -12.41
C TRP A 60 -17.18 16.35 -12.94
N GLU A 61 -16.63 17.13 -13.87
CA GLU A 61 -17.40 18.12 -14.64
C GLU A 61 -18.16 17.37 -15.75
N ASP A 62 -19.37 16.90 -15.44
CA ASP A 62 -20.30 16.39 -16.45
C ASP A 62 -21.41 17.42 -16.64
N GLU A 63 -21.67 17.80 -17.88
CA GLU A 63 -22.81 18.63 -18.23
C GLU A 63 -24.10 17.81 -18.35
N ARG A 64 -23.99 16.46 -18.40
CA ARG A 64 -25.14 15.57 -18.48
C ARG A 64 -25.88 15.50 -17.15
N THR A 65 -27.19 15.49 -17.25
CA THR A 65 -28.08 15.23 -16.12
C THR A 65 -27.95 13.80 -15.63
N ALA A 66 -28.36 13.57 -14.37
CA ALA A 66 -28.35 12.23 -13.79
C ALA A 66 -29.18 11.24 -14.62
N GLU A 67 -30.29 11.70 -15.19
CA GLU A 67 -31.20 10.93 -16.04
C GLU A 67 -30.53 10.46 -17.33
N GLU A 68 -29.76 11.34 -17.97
CA GLU A 68 -29.02 11.02 -19.22
C GLU A 68 -27.92 10.00 -18.96
N ILE A 69 -27.16 10.15 -17.86
CA ILE A 69 -26.13 9.19 -17.46
C ILE A 69 -26.75 7.81 -17.17
N VAL A 70 -27.89 7.79 -16.48
CA VAL A 70 -28.60 6.53 -16.19
C VAL A 70 -29.14 5.88 -17.47
N ALA A 71 -29.66 6.66 -18.42
CA ALA A 71 -30.15 6.16 -19.69
C ALA A 71 -29.01 5.54 -20.52
N ASP A 72 -27.85 6.21 -20.58
CA ASP A 72 -26.64 5.78 -21.28
C ASP A 72 -26.11 4.45 -20.71
N ILE A 73 -25.93 4.38 -19.38
CA ILE A 73 -25.48 3.16 -18.69
C ILE A 73 -26.44 1.99 -18.92
N ARG A 74 -27.75 2.25 -18.96
CA ARG A 74 -28.75 1.20 -19.24
C ARG A 74 -28.72 0.76 -20.69
N ALA A 75 -28.43 1.66 -21.63
CA ALA A 75 -28.34 1.36 -23.05
C ALA A 75 -27.19 0.39 -23.34
N GLU A 76 -26.02 0.62 -22.74
CA GLU A 76 -24.80 -0.18 -22.98
C GLU A 76 -24.81 -1.57 -22.31
N ARG A 77 -25.65 -1.77 -21.30
CA ARG A 77 -25.74 -3.04 -20.58
C ARG A 77 -26.56 -4.05 -21.38
N ARG A 78 -25.87 -4.99 -22.05
CA ARG A 78 -26.49 -6.10 -22.83
C ARG A 78 -27.60 -6.84 -22.08
N TRP A 79 -27.40 -7.14 -20.80
CA TRP A 79 -28.40 -7.84 -19.96
C TRP A 79 -29.67 -7.02 -19.67
N PHE A 80 -29.63 -5.69 -19.86
CA PHE A 80 -30.79 -4.80 -19.75
C PHE A 80 -31.58 -4.75 -21.06
N GLN A 81 -30.91 -4.91 -22.20
CA GLN A 81 -31.54 -5.01 -23.52
C GLN A 81 -32.28 -6.35 -23.71
N GLU A 82 -31.70 -7.45 -23.22
CA GLU A 82 -32.31 -8.79 -23.31
C GLU A 82 -33.64 -8.92 -22.53
N ARG A 83 -33.87 -8.09 -21.50
CA ARG A 83 -35.11 -8.10 -20.71
C ARG A 83 -36.23 -7.21 -21.27
N ARG A 84 -35.97 -6.51 -22.39
CA ARG A 84 -36.94 -5.63 -23.07
C ARG A 84 -37.61 -6.29 -24.29
N ILE A 85 -37.24 -7.53 -24.63
CA ILE A 85 -37.82 -8.33 -25.72
C ILE A 85 -38.82 -9.33 -25.16
#